data_AF-A0A9W8I2J3-F1
#
_entry.id   AF-A0A9W8I2J3-F1
#
_cell.length_a   1.000
_cell.length_b   1.000
_cell.length_c   1.000
_cell.angle_alpha   90.00
_cell.angle_beta   90.00
_cell.angle_gamma   90.00
#
_symmetry.space_group_name_H-M   'P 1'
#
loop_
_entity.id
_entity.type
_entity.pdbx_description
1 polymer ?
#
loop_
_entity_poly.entity_id
_entity_poly.type
_entity_poly.pdbx_seq_one_letter_code
_entity_poly.pdbx_strand_id
1 'polypeptide(L)'
;MSMRVFSKATPVTRAYIRYATTESSSQKATQAISNATNAVKSQGLTNALCNLYKTVTNPLPAKVKAPLNKAVGIFEPVLYFTEVAFHLGKQVVVRQNFKLPNKVDFAAAETELFKALEFFKVKNIKNVKDIPTEKWKRGALKTFELSTLFVLGEIVGRGNLIGYKH
;
A
#
# COMPACT_ATOMS: atom_id res chain seq x y z
N MET A 1 -59.39 63.88 23.80
CA MET A 1 -57.93 63.80 23.57
C MET A 1 -57.31 63.24 24.84
N SER A 2 -57.13 61.93 24.99
CA SER A 2 -56.05 61.06 24.47
C SER A 2 -54.64 61.48 24.91
N MET A 3 -54.11 60.80 25.92
CA MET A 3 -52.68 60.48 26.01
C MET A 3 -52.54 59.07 26.58
N ARG A 4 -52.18 58.13 25.71
CA ARG A 4 -51.82 56.75 26.08
C ARG A 4 -50.36 56.75 26.52
N VAL A 5 -50.10 56.38 27.78
CA VAL A 5 -48.76 56.11 28.29
C VAL A 5 -48.32 54.75 27.76
N PHE A 6 -47.42 54.74 26.78
CA PHE A 6 -46.76 53.52 26.30
C PHE A 6 -45.63 53.13 27.27
N SER A 7 -45.87 52.13 28.11
CA SER A 7 -44.83 51.41 28.83
C SER A 7 -44.14 50.43 27.88
N LYS A 8 -42.86 50.67 27.55
CA LYS A 8 -42.02 49.71 26.83
C LYS A 8 -41.55 48.63 27.81
N ALA A 9 -42.23 47.48 27.82
CA ALA A 9 -41.70 46.27 28.43
C ALA A 9 -40.51 45.77 27.57
N THR A 10 -39.32 45.66 28.16
CA THR A 10 -38.18 44.98 27.52
C THR A 10 -38.36 43.47 27.64
N PRO A 11 -38.20 42.68 26.56
CA PRO A 11 -38.25 41.23 26.67
C PRO A 11 -36.96 40.73 27.34
N VAL A 12 -37.11 40.03 28.47
CA VAL A 12 -36.02 39.29 29.12
C VAL A 12 -35.71 38.07 28.26
N THR A 13 -34.66 38.15 27.45
CA THR A 13 -34.13 37.01 26.69
C THR A 13 -33.47 36.02 27.65
N ARG A 14 -34.12 34.88 27.85
CA ARG A 14 -33.58 33.73 28.61
C ARG A 14 -32.35 33.20 27.86
N ALA A 15 -31.15 33.50 28.36
CA ALA A 15 -29.91 32.95 27.82
C ALA A 15 -29.91 31.43 28.04
N TYR A 16 -30.03 30.66 26.96
CA TYR A 16 -29.74 29.23 26.99
C TYR A 16 -28.22 29.07 27.10
N ILE A 17 -27.75 28.57 28.24
CA ILE A 17 -26.37 28.13 28.41
C ILE A 17 -26.18 26.92 27.49
N ARG A 18 -25.50 27.10 26.36
CA ARG A 18 -24.99 25.97 25.59
C ARG A 18 -23.81 25.40 26.38
N TYR A 19 -23.96 24.20 26.91
CA TYR A 19 -22.83 23.42 27.41
C TYR A 19 -21.92 23.13 26.23
N ALA A 20 -20.87 23.94 26.04
CA ALA A 20 -19.77 23.58 25.17
C ALA A 20 -19.11 22.36 25.81
N THR A 21 -19.30 21.18 25.23
CA THR A 21 -18.54 20.00 25.61
C THR A 21 -17.07 20.32 25.36
N THR A 22 -16.35 20.61 26.43
CA THR A 22 -14.89 20.55 26.43
C THR A 22 -14.50 19.08 26.38
N GLU A 23 -14.73 18.44 25.24
CA GLU A 23 -14.02 17.22 24.91
C GLU A 23 -12.55 17.57 24.98
N SER A 24 -11.83 16.86 25.85
CA SER A 24 -10.40 17.05 26.02
C SER A 24 -9.71 16.89 24.67
N SER A 25 -8.62 17.63 24.44
CA SER A 25 -7.81 17.53 23.22
C SER A 25 -7.40 16.09 22.88
N SER A 26 -7.32 15.22 23.90
CA SER A 26 -7.14 13.78 23.74
C SER A 26 -8.34 13.08 23.09
N GLN A 27 -9.58 13.39 23.46
CA GLN A 27 -10.79 12.79 22.85
C GLN A 27 -10.95 13.18 21.38
N LYS A 28 -10.64 14.42 21.00
CA LYS A 28 -10.61 14.87 19.60
C LYS A 28 -9.50 14.21 18.79
N ALA A 29 -8.32 13.97 19.40
CA ALA A 29 -7.24 13.23 18.76
C ALA A 29 -7.62 11.76 18.54
N THR A 30 -8.26 11.12 19.53
CA THR A 30 -8.71 9.72 19.42
C THR A 30 -9.78 9.58 18.33
N GLN A 31 -10.77 10.47 18.27
CA GLN A 31 -11.77 10.47 17.19
C GLN A 31 -11.15 10.75 15.81
N ALA A 32 -10.15 11.63 15.71
CA ALA A 32 -9.42 11.88 14.46
C ALA A 32 -8.64 10.64 13.99
N ILE A 33 -8.04 9.89 14.93
CA ILE A 33 -7.37 8.61 14.63
C ILE A 33 -8.37 7.57 14.13
N SER A 34 -9.55 7.46 14.75
CA SER A 34 -10.64 6.58 14.32
C SER A 34 -11.18 6.94 12.93
N ASN A 35 -11.30 8.24 12.64
CA ASN A 35 -11.77 8.72 11.33
C ASN A 35 -10.72 8.53 10.24
N ALA A 36 -9.44 8.70 10.56
CA ALA A 36 -8.34 8.43 9.62
C ALA A 36 -8.23 6.94 9.29
N THR A 37 -8.44 6.03 10.26
CA THR A 37 -8.43 4.58 10.00
C THR A 37 -9.55 4.14 9.04
N ASN A 38 -10.71 4.78 9.13
CA ASN A 38 -11.81 4.54 8.18
C ASN A 38 -11.52 5.19 6.81
N ALA A 39 -10.89 6.37 6.79
CA ALA A 39 -10.51 7.05 5.54
C ALA A 39 -9.38 6.34 4.77
N VAL A 40 -8.48 5.61 5.43
CA VAL A 40 -7.45 4.77 4.75
C VAL A 40 -8.10 3.74 3.83
N LYS A 41 -9.25 3.18 4.22
CA LYS A 41 -9.98 2.19 3.40
C LYS A 41 -10.68 2.81 2.19
N SER A 42 -11.02 4.10 2.22
CA SER A 42 -11.87 4.74 1.21
C SER A 42 -11.18 5.83 0.36
N GLN A 43 -10.11 6.46 0.84
CA GLN A 43 -9.48 7.63 0.21
C GLN A 43 -7.96 7.47 -0.01
N GLY A 44 -7.37 6.34 0.40
CA GLY A 44 -5.93 6.10 0.31
C GLY A 44 -5.16 6.56 1.55
N LEU A 45 -4.00 5.93 1.76
CA LEU A 45 -3.22 6.08 3.00
C LEU A 45 -2.59 7.48 3.11
N THR A 46 -2.22 8.04 1.97
CA THR A 46 -1.68 9.41 1.81
C THR A 46 -2.67 10.48 2.25
N ASN A 47 -3.88 10.47 1.69
CA ASN A 47 -4.93 11.44 2.00
C ASN A 47 -5.41 11.33 3.45
N ALA A 48 -5.49 10.11 3.99
CA ALA A 48 -5.87 9.87 5.38
C ALA A 48 -4.82 10.41 6.37
N LEU A 49 -3.53 10.21 6.09
CA LEU A 49 -2.44 10.77 6.90
C LEU A 49 -2.39 12.30 6.80
N CYS A 50 -2.60 12.86 5.61
CA CYS A 50 -2.59 14.32 5.41
C CYS A 50 -3.78 15.00 6.15
N ASN A 51 -4.96 14.36 6.15
CA ASN A 51 -6.14 14.84 6.89
C ASN A 51 -5.99 14.66 8.41
N LEU A 52 -5.41 13.55 8.87
CA LEU A 52 -5.06 13.34 10.28
C LEU A 52 -4.05 14.40 10.73
N TYR A 53 -3.02 14.64 9.92
CA TYR A 53 -1.98 15.62 10.19
C TYR A 53 -2.56 17.02 10.35
N LYS A 54 -3.40 17.48 9.42
CA LYS A 54 -4.10 18.78 9.51
C LYS A 54 -4.94 18.90 10.78
N THR A 55 -5.64 17.82 11.16
CA THR A 55 -6.51 17.81 12.34
C THR A 55 -5.72 17.86 13.65
N VAL A 56 -4.64 17.09 13.76
CA VAL A 56 -3.79 17.01 14.96
C VAL A 56 -2.89 18.23 15.12
N THR A 57 -2.42 18.82 14.01
CA THR A 57 -1.49 19.95 14.07
C THR A 57 -2.16 21.32 14.12
N ASN A 58 -3.43 21.46 13.69
CA ASN A 58 -4.17 22.73 13.77
C ASN A 58 -4.08 23.47 15.12
N PRO A 59 -4.20 22.80 16.29
CA PRO A 59 -4.09 23.48 17.59
C PRO A 59 -2.65 23.79 18.05
N LEU A 60 -1.61 23.36 17.33
CA LEU A 60 -0.22 23.56 17.76
C LEU A 60 0.36 24.94 17.37
N PRO A 61 1.31 25.49 18.16
CA PRO A 61 2.02 26.71 17.82
C PRO A 61 2.93 26.54 16.58
N ALA A 62 3.11 27.63 15.82
CA ALA A 62 3.81 27.63 14.53
C ALA A 62 5.25 27.06 14.57
N LYS A 63 5.93 27.18 15.71
CA LYS A 63 7.30 26.68 15.92
C LYS A 63 7.40 25.15 15.85
N VAL A 64 6.32 24.44 16.17
CA VAL A 64 6.25 22.97 16.10
C VAL A 64 5.65 22.50 14.77
N LYS A 65 4.76 23.30 14.17
CA LYS A 65 4.17 23.03 12.84
C LYS A 65 5.21 23.01 11.72
N ALA A 66 6.16 23.94 11.72
CA ALA A 66 7.14 24.10 10.64
C ALA A 66 8.02 22.84 10.39
N PRO A 67 8.66 22.22 11.41
CA PRO A 67 9.45 21.00 11.19
C PRO A 67 8.57 19.79 10.85
N LEU A 68 7.38 19.68 11.44
CA LEU A 68 6.43 18.61 11.16
C LEU A 68 5.88 18.67 9.71
N ASN A 69 5.60 19.87 9.19
CA ASN A 69 5.19 20.05 7.80
C ASN A 69 6.28 19.60 6.82
N LYS A 70 7.55 19.88 7.13
CA LYS A 70 8.69 19.42 6.32
C LYS A 70 8.82 17.90 6.33
N ALA A 71 8.65 17.27 7.48
CA ALA A 71 8.71 15.82 7.58
C ALA A 71 7.59 15.16 6.77
N VAL A 72 6.34 15.59 6.95
CA VAL A 72 5.19 15.04 6.22
C VAL A 72 5.33 15.27 4.71
N GLY A 73 5.79 16.44 4.28
CA GLY A 73 6.03 16.72 2.86
C GLY A 73 7.10 15.84 2.19
N ILE A 74 8.03 15.24 2.96
CA ILE A 74 9.01 14.28 2.42
C ILE A 74 8.42 12.87 2.35
N PHE A 75 7.58 12.49 3.31
CA PHE A 75 6.97 11.16 3.34
C PHE A 75 5.77 11.02 2.40
N GLU A 76 5.03 12.09 2.15
CA GLU A 76 3.88 12.11 1.25
C GLU A 76 4.18 11.61 -0.18
N PRO A 77 5.23 12.07 -0.89
CA PRO A 77 5.55 11.54 -2.21
C PRO A 77 5.97 10.06 -2.15
N VAL A 78 6.72 9.65 -1.12
CA VAL A 78 7.15 8.25 -0.97
C VAL A 78 5.94 7.34 -0.80
N LEU A 79 5.00 7.71 0.08
CA LEU A 79 3.77 6.96 0.30
C LEU A 79 2.87 6.93 -0.93
N TYR A 80 2.82 8.03 -1.69
CA TYR A 80 2.07 8.06 -2.93
C TYR A 80 2.66 7.10 -3.97
N PHE A 81 3.99 7.12 -4.17
CA PHE A 81 4.63 6.22 -5.13
C PHE A 81 4.51 4.75 -4.73
N THR A 82 4.57 4.43 -3.44
CA THR A 82 4.36 3.05 -2.98
C THR A 82 2.90 2.61 -3.16
N GLU A 83 1.92 3.48 -2.92
CA GLU A 83 0.51 3.22 -3.16
C GLU A 83 0.23 2.97 -4.65
N VAL A 84 0.75 3.83 -5.53
CA VAL A 84 0.65 3.66 -6.98
C VAL A 84 1.31 2.35 -7.42
N ALA A 85 2.52 2.05 -6.95
CA ALA A 85 3.22 0.81 -7.28
C ALA A 85 2.43 -0.43 -6.82
N PHE A 86 1.81 -0.38 -5.65
CA PHE A 86 0.97 -1.46 -5.13
C PHE A 86 -0.30 -1.66 -5.96
N HIS A 87 -0.99 -0.58 -6.34
CA HIS A 87 -2.17 -0.66 -7.21
C HIS A 87 -1.83 -1.17 -8.60
N LEU A 88 -0.72 -0.70 -9.18
CA LEU A 88 -0.21 -1.22 -10.45
C LEU A 88 0.16 -2.71 -10.34
N GLY A 89 0.86 -3.09 -9.27
CA GLY A 89 1.22 -4.48 -9.01
C GLY A 89 -0.01 -5.39 -8.93
N LYS A 90 -1.06 -4.98 -8.21
CA LYS A 90 -2.33 -5.71 -8.17
C LYS A 90 -2.96 -5.90 -9.54
N GLN A 91 -3.01 -4.84 -10.35
CA GLN A 91 -3.57 -4.92 -11.70
C GLN A 91 -2.77 -5.86 -12.59
N VAL A 92 -1.44 -5.83 -12.50
CA VAL A 92 -0.55 -6.71 -13.25
C VAL A 92 -0.77 -8.17 -12.83
N VAL A 93 -0.82 -8.48 -11.53
CA VAL A 93 -1.07 -9.83 -11.03
C VAL A 93 -2.41 -10.39 -11.51
N VAL A 94 -3.47 -9.58 -11.45
CA VAL A 94 -4.80 -9.97 -11.92
C VAL A 94 -4.83 -10.17 -13.44
N ARG A 95 -4.25 -9.25 -14.22
CA ARG A 95 -4.26 -9.32 -15.69
C ARG A 95 -3.38 -10.44 -16.24
N GLN A 96 -2.21 -10.66 -15.64
CA GLN A 96 -1.29 -11.71 -16.06
C GLN A 96 -1.70 -13.09 -15.55
N ASN A 97 -2.82 -13.19 -14.80
CA ASN A 97 -3.32 -14.43 -14.23
C ASN A 97 -2.19 -15.23 -13.55
N PHE A 98 -1.36 -14.55 -12.75
CA PHE A 98 -0.40 -15.21 -11.88
C PHE A 98 -1.17 -15.96 -10.78
N LYS A 99 -1.68 -17.14 -11.15
CA LYS A 99 -2.35 -18.08 -10.29
C LYS A 99 -1.34 -19.16 -9.94
N LEU A 100 -1.46 -19.69 -8.73
CA LEU A 100 -0.74 -20.89 -8.39
C LEU A 100 -1.18 -22.00 -9.36
N PRO A 101 -0.23 -22.74 -9.96
CA PRO A 101 -0.54 -23.78 -10.92
C PRO A 101 -1.41 -24.87 -10.29
N ASN A 102 -2.35 -25.40 -11.07
CA ASN A 102 -3.19 -26.52 -10.66
C ASN A 102 -2.46 -27.85 -10.92
N LYS A 103 -2.95 -28.95 -10.34
CA LYS A 103 -2.38 -30.31 -10.53
C LYS A 103 -2.24 -30.71 -11.99
N VAL A 104 -3.13 -30.22 -12.86
CA VAL A 104 -3.10 -30.46 -14.30
C VAL A 104 -1.91 -29.77 -14.97
N ASP A 105 -1.57 -28.55 -14.52
CA ASP A 105 -0.42 -27.79 -15.05
C ASP A 105 0.90 -28.46 -14.65
N PHE A 106 0.96 -29.08 -13.47
CA PHE A 106 2.10 -29.89 -13.05
C PHE A 106 2.30 -31.11 -13.93
N ALA A 107 1.23 -31.86 -14.23
CA ALA A 107 1.32 -33.01 -15.13
C ALA A 107 1.79 -32.59 -16.54
N ALA A 108 1.30 -31.45 -17.05
CA ALA A 108 1.76 -30.89 -18.31
C ALA A 108 3.26 -30.52 -18.25
N ALA A 109 3.68 -29.81 -17.21
CA ALA A 109 5.09 -29.42 -17.02
C ALA A 109 6.02 -30.63 -16.89
N GLU A 110 5.63 -31.68 -16.17
CA GLU A 110 6.40 -32.92 -16.07
C GLU A 110 6.61 -33.55 -17.46
N THR A 111 5.56 -33.64 -18.27
CA THR A 111 5.69 -34.20 -19.63
C THR A 111 6.61 -33.37 -20.53
N GLU A 112 6.61 -32.05 -20.41
CA GLU A 112 7.52 -31.18 -21.14
C GLU A 112 8.97 -31.31 -20.66
N LEU A 113 9.18 -31.43 -19.35
CA LEU A 113 10.51 -31.66 -18.76
C LEU A 113 11.08 -33.02 -19.19
N PHE A 114 10.28 -34.09 -19.18
CA PHE A 114 10.74 -35.40 -19.65
C PHE A 114 11.07 -35.39 -21.15
N LYS A 115 10.26 -34.73 -21.98
CA LYS A 115 10.55 -34.54 -23.42
C LYS A 115 11.84 -33.76 -23.64
N ALA A 116 12.07 -32.69 -22.87
CA ALA A 116 13.32 -31.93 -22.94
C ALA A 116 14.52 -32.78 -22.51
N LEU A 117 14.38 -33.57 -21.44
CA LEU A 117 15.43 -34.43 -20.92
C LEU A 117 15.80 -35.56 -21.91
N GLU A 118 14.80 -36.14 -22.58
CA GLU A 118 15.00 -37.12 -23.65
C GLU A 118 15.72 -36.52 -24.86
N PHE A 119 15.38 -35.28 -25.24
CA PHE A 119 16.07 -34.55 -26.31
C PHE A 119 17.55 -34.31 -26.00
N PHE A 120 17.89 -34.10 -24.72
CA PHE A 120 19.28 -33.96 -24.27
C PHE A 120 20.02 -35.30 -24.11
N LYS A 121 19.33 -36.37 -23.70
CA LYS A 121 19.95 -37.68 -23.44
C LYS A 121 20.36 -38.46 -24.70
N VAL A 122 19.66 -38.27 -25.82
CA VAL A 122 19.78 -39.18 -26.95
C VAL A 122 20.17 -38.43 -28.23
N LYS A 123 21.44 -38.55 -28.62
CA LYS A 123 21.96 -38.37 -30.00
C LYS A 123 21.99 -36.96 -30.63
N ASN A 124 21.47 -35.91 -29.99
CA ASN A 124 21.34 -34.58 -30.64
C ASN A 124 22.42 -33.53 -30.29
N ILE A 125 23.56 -33.92 -29.71
CA ILE A 125 24.66 -32.99 -29.36
C ILE A 125 25.18 -32.18 -30.57
N LYS A 126 25.05 -32.73 -31.80
CA LYS A 126 25.40 -32.02 -33.04
C LYS A 126 24.44 -30.85 -33.37
N ASN A 127 23.15 -30.98 -33.03
CA ASN A 127 22.12 -29.98 -33.30
C ASN A 127 22.05 -28.85 -32.25
N VAL A 128 22.82 -28.96 -31.15
CA VAL A 128 22.88 -27.90 -30.12
C VAL A 128 23.65 -26.67 -30.60
N LYS A 129 24.57 -26.85 -31.55
CA LYS A 129 25.33 -25.74 -32.18
C LYS A 129 24.50 -24.91 -33.15
N ASP A 130 23.44 -25.49 -33.73
CA ASP A 130 22.56 -24.81 -34.70
C ASP A 130 21.40 -24.06 -34.04
N ILE A 131 21.37 -24.01 -32.70
CA ILE A 131 20.35 -23.25 -31.98
C ILE A 131 20.66 -21.75 -32.15
N PRO A 132 19.72 -20.95 -32.70
CA PRO A 132 19.93 -19.52 -32.86
C PRO A 132 20.17 -18.85 -31.51
N THR A 133 21.13 -17.92 -31.47
CA THR A 133 21.60 -17.24 -30.26
C THR A 133 20.48 -16.55 -29.49
N GLU A 134 19.43 -16.10 -30.16
CA GLU A 134 18.23 -15.54 -29.53
C GLU A 134 17.47 -16.53 -28.64
N LYS A 135 17.35 -17.79 -29.06
CA LYS A 135 16.69 -18.84 -28.26
C LYS A 135 17.54 -19.19 -27.03
N TRP A 136 18.86 -19.19 -27.19
CA TRP A 136 19.80 -19.36 -26.08
C TRP A 136 19.70 -18.23 -25.05
N LYS A 137 19.64 -16.97 -25.50
CA LYS A 137 19.45 -15.81 -24.61
C LYS A 137 18.14 -15.87 -23.84
N ARG A 138 17.03 -16.21 -24.51
CA ARG A 138 15.73 -16.38 -23.85
C ARG A 138 15.73 -17.53 -22.84
N GLY A 139 16.39 -18.65 -23.18
CA GLY A 139 16.59 -19.77 -22.26
C GLY A 139 17.38 -19.36 -21.02
N ALA A 140 18.52 -18.69 -21.22
CA ALA A 140 19.36 -18.19 -20.14
C ALA A 140 18.61 -17.20 -19.21
N LEU A 141 17.82 -16.29 -19.79
CA LEU A 141 17.00 -15.35 -19.03
C LEU A 141 15.98 -16.09 -18.16
N LYS A 142 15.26 -17.08 -18.72
CA LYS A 142 14.31 -17.89 -17.97
C LYS A 142 14.97 -18.72 -16.87
N THR A 143 16.15 -19.28 -17.12
CA THR A 143 16.90 -20.01 -16.06
C THR A 143 17.36 -19.07 -14.96
N PHE A 144 17.75 -17.84 -15.31
CA PHE A 144 18.10 -16.82 -14.35
C PHE A 144 16.89 -16.45 -13.49
N GLU A 145 15.73 -16.20 -14.10
CA GLU A 145 14.46 -15.96 -13.38
C GLU A 145 14.08 -17.13 -12.45
N LEU A 146 14.29 -18.37 -12.88
CA LEU A 146 14.03 -19.54 -12.02
C LEU A 146 15.00 -19.60 -10.83
N SER A 147 16.27 -19.29 -11.06
CA SER A 147 17.29 -19.27 -10.02
C SER A 147 17.04 -18.16 -8.98
N THR A 148 16.55 -16.99 -9.41
CA THR A 148 16.23 -15.89 -8.50
C THR A 148 14.98 -16.21 -7.68
N LEU A 149 13.97 -16.87 -8.26
CA LEU A 149 12.82 -17.39 -7.51
C LEU A 149 13.23 -18.43 -6.47
N PHE A 150 14.17 -19.31 -6.79
CA PHE A 150 14.71 -20.29 -5.83
C PHE A 150 15.39 -19.60 -4.64
N VAL A 151 16.26 -18.62 -4.89
CA VAL A 151 16.92 -17.85 -3.83
C VAL A 151 15.91 -17.07 -2.99
N LEU A 152 14.88 -16.48 -3.60
CA LEU A 152 13.80 -15.83 -2.87
C LEU A 152 13.07 -16.83 -1.95
N GLY A 153 12.77 -18.02 -2.46
CA GLY A 153 12.17 -19.11 -1.68
C GLY A 153 13.05 -19.53 -0.51
N GLU A 154 14.36 -19.59 -0.73
CA GLU A 154 15.34 -19.89 0.33
C GLU A 154 15.36 -18.80 1.41
N ILE A 155 15.34 -17.51 1.02
CA ILE A 155 15.29 -16.37 1.95
C ILE A 155 14.00 -16.43 2.78
N VAL A 156 12.86 -16.68 2.14
CA VAL A 156 11.56 -16.80 2.83
C VAL A 156 11.53 -18.01 3.77
N GLY A 157 12.03 -19.17 3.31
CA GLY A 157 12.08 -20.40 4.11
C GLY A 157 13.00 -20.30 5.32
N ARG A 158 14.10 -19.54 5.20
CA ARG A 158 15.04 -19.28 6.30
C ARG A 158 14.60 -18.12 7.21
N GLY A 159 13.65 -17.30 6.74
CA GLY A 159 13.20 -16.10 7.46
C GLY A 159 14.29 -15.06 7.68
N ASN A 160 15.40 -15.11 6.93
CA ASN A 160 16.54 -14.24 7.10
C ASN A 160 17.14 -13.84 5.74
N LEU A 161 17.44 -12.56 5.58
CA LEU A 161 17.96 -12.01 4.33
C LEU A 161 19.45 -12.33 4.11
N ILE A 162 20.21 -12.55 5.20
CA ILE A 162 21.66 -12.77 5.14
C ILE A 162 22.03 -13.93 6.05
N GLY A 163 22.64 -14.97 5.48
CA GLY A 163 23.27 -16.04 6.26
C GLY A 163 22.29 -16.93 7.04
N TYR A 164 22.74 -18.12 7.44
CA TYR A 164 21.92 -19.00 8.27
C TYR A 164 21.99 -18.42 9.68
N LYS A 165 20.87 -18.45 10.41
CA LYS A 165 20.95 -18.20 11.86
C LYS A 165 21.84 -19.31 12.43
N HIS A 166 23.05 -18.95 12.83
CA HIS A 166 23.87 -19.77 13.70
C HIS A 166 23.19 -19.89 15.06
#